data_AF-A0A7L2G548-F1
#
_entry.id   AF-A0A7L2G548-F1
#
_cell.length_a   1.000
_cell.length_b   1.000
_cell.length_c   1.000
_cell.angle_alpha   90.00
_cell.angle_beta   90.00
_cell.angle_gamma   90.00
#
_symmetry.space_group_name_H-M   'P 1'
#
loop_
_entity.id
_entity.type
_entity.pdbx_description
1 polymer ?
#
loop_
_entity_poly.entity_id
_entity_poly.type
_entity_poly.pdbx_seq_one_letter_code
_entity_poly.pdbx_strand_id
1 'polypeptide(L)'
;CKEKKYDYYNLPKTSVVIAFYNEAWSTLLRTVHSVLETSPDILLEEIILVDDYSDKEHLKETLENYVAGLRKVRLIRANKREGLVRARLLGASVAKGDVLTFLDCHCECHEGWLEPLLARIAEEESAVVCPVIDVIDWNTFEYLGNAGEPQIGGFDWRLVFTWHTTPEREQKRRKSKTDVIRSPTMAGGLFSVSKKYFDYLGSYDTGMEVWGGENLEFSFRV
;
A
#
# COMPACT_ATOMS: atom_id res chain seq x y z
N CYS A 1 -0.50 0.57 20.60
CA CYS A 1 0.49 0.40 19.53
C CYS A 1 1.92 0.63 20.01
N LYS A 2 2.22 1.76 20.67
CA LYS A 2 3.58 2.13 21.12
C LYS A 2 4.34 1.09 21.96
N GLU A 3 3.64 0.28 22.75
CA GLU A 3 4.26 -0.76 23.60
C GLU A 3 4.62 -2.07 22.85
N LYS A 4 4.19 -2.22 21.58
CA LYS A 4 4.50 -3.41 20.79
C LYS A 4 6.00 -3.43 20.46
N LYS A 5 6.62 -4.60 20.63
CA LYS A 5 8.02 -4.83 20.28
C LYS A 5 8.07 -5.80 19.10
N TYR A 6 8.97 -5.53 18.15
CA TYR A 6 9.17 -6.33 16.97
C TYR A 6 10.61 -6.82 16.89
N ASP A 7 10.79 -8.06 16.46
CA ASP A 7 12.11 -8.64 16.21
C ASP A 7 12.55 -8.34 14.78
N TYR A 8 13.23 -7.20 14.60
CA TYR A 8 13.63 -6.66 13.31
C TYR A 8 14.49 -7.61 12.46
N TYR A 9 15.22 -8.54 13.07
CA TYR A 9 16.09 -9.46 12.33
C TYR A 9 15.34 -10.64 11.71
N ASN A 10 14.13 -10.93 12.21
CA ASN A 10 13.27 -12.01 11.73
C ASN A 10 12.08 -11.51 10.92
N LEU A 11 11.92 -10.18 10.76
CA LEU A 11 10.91 -9.62 9.88
C LEU A 11 11.36 -9.66 8.41
N PRO A 12 10.43 -9.95 7.48
CA PRO A 12 10.73 -9.92 6.05
C PRO A 12 11.01 -8.50 5.59
N LYS A 13 11.77 -8.36 4.51
CA LYS A 13 11.96 -7.05 3.87
C LYS A 13 10.85 -6.77 2.86
N THR A 14 10.52 -5.50 2.70
CA THR A 14 9.49 -5.07 1.74
C THR A 14 10.04 -4.24 0.59
N SER A 15 9.47 -4.44 -0.60
CA SER A 15 9.51 -3.48 -1.69
C SER A 15 8.22 -2.66 -1.68
N VAL A 16 8.35 -1.35 -1.48
CA VAL A 16 7.22 -0.43 -1.54
C VAL A 16 6.97 -0.03 -2.99
N VAL A 17 5.78 -0.30 -3.53
CA VAL A 17 5.42 0.00 -4.92
C VAL A 17 4.40 1.14 -4.95
N ILE A 18 4.77 2.23 -5.63
CA ILE A 18 3.95 3.44 -5.76
C ILE A 18 3.75 3.73 -7.24
N ALA A 19 2.57 3.39 -7.76
CA ALA A 19 2.17 3.76 -9.11
C ALA A 19 1.60 5.19 -9.11
N PHE A 20 1.93 5.97 -10.15
CA PHE A 20 1.44 7.34 -10.29
C PHE A 20 1.13 7.69 -11.74
N TYR A 21 0.15 8.58 -11.92
CA TYR A 21 -0.19 9.17 -13.21
C TYR A 21 -0.57 10.64 -13.00
N ASN A 22 0.20 11.56 -13.60
CA ASN A 22 -0.05 13.00 -13.54
C ASN A 22 -0.16 13.59 -12.11
N GLU A 23 0.48 12.94 -11.13
CA GLU A 23 0.47 13.38 -9.73
C GLU A 23 1.19 14.73 -9.53
N ALA A 24 0.75 15.49 -8.53
CA ALA A 24 1.44 16.72 -8.19
C ALA A 24 2.83 16.43 -7.58
N TRP A 25 3.80 17.30 -7.87
CA TRP A 25 5.18 17.13 -7.41
C TRP A 25 5.29 17.00 -5.89
N SER A 26 4.57 17.85 -5.15
CA SER A 26 4.63 17.91 -3.70
C SER A 26 4.03 16.67 -3.03
N THR A 27 2.88 16.18 -3.50
CA THR A 27 2.21 14.98 -2.96
C THR A 27 3.00 13.71 -3.23
N LEU A 28 3.50 13.55 -4.47
CA LEU A 28 4.36 12.42 -4.83
C LEU A 28 5.62 12.36 -3.97
N LEU A 29 6.37 13.47 -3.89
CA LEU A 29 7.60 13.48 -3.11
C LEU A 29 7.36 13.39 -1.62
N ARG A 30 6.27 13.97 -1.09
CA ARG A 30 5.91 13.80 0.32
C ARG A 30 5.62 12.34 0.64
N THR A 31 4.98 11.61 -0.26
CA THR A 31 4.79 10.16 -0.11
C THR A 31 6.13 9.43 -0.06
N VAL A 32 7.04 9.72 -1.00
CA VAL A 32 8.37 9.08 -1.05
C VAL A 32 9.17 9.35 0.23
N HIS A 33 9.25 10.62 0.65
CA HIS A 33 9.97 10.99 1.86
C HIS A 33 9.33 10.42 3.12
N SER A 34 8.00 10.44 3.20
CA SER A 34 7.30 9.84 4.33
C SER A 34 7.62 8.35 4.47
N VAL A 35 7.68 7.60 3.37
CA VAL A 35 8.13 6.19 3.39
C VAL A 35 9.59 6.09 3.83
N LEU A 36 10.50 6.87 3.25
CA LEU A 36 11.94 6.83 3.59
C LEU A 36 12.21 7.18 5.06
N GLU A 37 11.46 8.13 5.62
CA GLU A 37 11.69 8.69 6.96
C GLU A 37 11.01 7.88 8.06
N THR A 38 9.92 7.18 7.76
CA THR A 38 9.15 6.38 8.76
C THR A 38 9.36 4.88 8.64
N SER A 39 10.00 4.38 7.58
CA SER A 39 10.28 2.95 7.41
C SER A 39 11.65 2.58 8.01
N PRO A 40 11.72 1.60 8.91
CA PRO A 40 13.00 1.12 9.44
C PRO A 40 13.92 0.63 8.33
N ASP A 41 15.17 1.12 8.32
CA ASP A 41 16.11 0.87 7.21
C ASP A 41 16.40 -0.62 6.95
N ILE A 42 16.36 -1.44 8.01
CA ILE A 42 16.58 -2.89 7.91
C ILE A 42 15.45 -3.61 7.17
N LEU A 43 14.23 -3.04 7.18
CA LEU A 43 13.02 -3.65 6.61
C LEU A 43 12.69 -3.12 5.21
N LEU A 44 13.06 -1.88 4.90
CA LEU A 44 12.83 -1.30 3.57
C LEU A 44 13.92 -1.78 2.60
N GLU A 45 13.58 -2.65 1.65
CA GLU A 45 14.52 -3.07 0.60
C GLU A 45 14.65 -1.98 -0.47
N GLU A 46 13.51 -1.51 -1.00
CA GLU A 46 13.44 -0.49 -2.05
C GLU A 46 12.04 0.16 -2.14
N ILE A 47 12.00 1.37 -2.68
CA ILE A 47 10.81 2.07 -3.15
C ILE A 47 10.85 2.06 -4.68
N ILE A 48 9.79 1.56 -5.30
CA ILE A 48 9.63 1.45 -6.74
C ILE A 48 8.52 2.41 -7.16
N LEU A 49 8.93 3.53 -7.74
CA LEU A 49 8.03 4.48 -8.39
C LEU A 49 7.72 3.97 -9.80
N VAL A 50 6.44 3.86 -10.13
CA VAL A 50 5.99 3.46 -11.47
C VAL A 50 5.20 4.58 -12.13
N ASP A 51 5.82 5.25 -13.09
CA ASP A 51 5.19 6.26 -13.95
C ASP A 51 4.30 5.56 -14.98
N ASP A 52 2.98 5.63 -14.79
CA ASP A 52 1.97 5.11 -15.71
C ASP A 52 1.73 6.07 -16.89
N TYR A 53 2.82 6.46 -17.57
CA TYR A 53 2.80 7.29 -18.77
C TYR A 53 2.25 8.72 -18.52
N SER A 54 2.71 9.38 -17.47
CA SER A 54 2.34 10.77 -17.15
C SER A 54 2.73 11.74 -18.27
N ASP A 55 1.98 12.82 -18.45
CA ASP A 55 2.24 13.87 -19.45
C ASP A 55 2.85 15.15 -18.86
N LYS A 56 2.94 15.26 -17.53
CA LYS A 56 3.45 16.45 -16.86
C LYS A 56 4.97 16.54 -16.93
N GLU A 57 5.47 17.69 -17.37
CA GLU A 57 6.91 17.95 -17.55
C GLU A 57 7.70 17.75 -16.24
N HIS A 58 7.14 18.14 -15.10
CA HIS A 58 7.80 17.95 -13.80
C HIS A 58 8.01 16.46 -13.43
N LEU A 59 7.30 15.53 -14.05
CA LEU A 59 7.43 14.08 -13.82
C LEU A 59 8.44 13.41 -14.77
N LYS A 60 9.07 14.17 -15.68
CA LYS A 60 10.05 13.67 -16.64
C LYS A 60 11.47 13.73 -16.06
N GLU A 61 12.38 14.41 -16.74
CA GLU A 61 13.79 14.50 -16.36
C GLU A 61 13.98 15.09 -14.95
N THR A 62 13.15 16.07 -14.57
CA THR A 62 13.18 16.69 -13.23
C THR A 62 12.98 15.66 -12.11
N LEU A 63 12.00 14.76 -12.26
CA LEU A 63 11.75 13.70 -11.28
C LEU A 63 12.90 12.69 -11.26
N GLU A 64 13.38 12.29 -12.44
CA GLU A 64 14.48 11.32 -12.57
C GLU A 64 15.76 11.81 -11.90
N ASN A 65 16.14 13.06 -12.14
CA ASN A 65 17.30 13.69 -11.52
C ASN A 65 17.15 13.79 -9.99
N TYR A 66 15.93 14.09 -9.51
CA TYR A 66 15.66 14.18 -8.07
C TYR A 66 15.78 12.82 -7.38
N VAL A 67 15.11 11.80 -7.93
CA VAL A 67 15.09 10.46 -7.30
C VAL A 67 16.42 9.72 -7.43
N ALA A 68 17.25 10.05 -8.42
CA ALA A 68 18.60 9.50 -8.55
C ALA A 68 19.49 9.81 -7.33
N GLY A 69 19.21 10.90 -6.60
CA GLY A 69 19.90 11.25 -5.35
C GLY A 69 19.40 10.52 -4.11
N LEU A 70 18.27 9.80 -4.20
CA LEU A 70 17.65 9.14 -3.04
C LEU A 70 18.06 7.67 -2.96
N ARG A 71 18.58 7.26 -1.80
CA ARG A 71 18.93 5.86 -1.54
C ARG A 71 17.66 5.01 -1.54
N LYS A 72 17.74 3.79 -2.10
CA LYS A 72 16.64 2.81 -2.16
C LYS A 72 15.45 3.23 -3.03
N VAL A 73 15.52 4.32 -3.78
CA VAL A 73 14.43 4.71 -4.70
C VAL A 73 14.80 4.33 -6.14
N ARG A 74 13.86 3.69 -6.84
CA ARG A 74 13.96 3.35 -8.26
C ARG A 74 12.75 3.91 -8.99
N LEU A 75 12.98 4.52 -10.14
CA LEU A 75 11.92 4.97 -11.05
C LEU A 75 11.82 4.04 -12.26
N ILE A 76 10.60 3.64 -12.58
CA ILE A 76 10.26 2.81 -13.73
C ILE A 76 9.19 3.55 -14.52
N ARG A 77 9.30 3.52 -15.84
CA ARG A 77 8.35 4.19 -16.73
C ARG A 77 7.66 3.18 -17.63
N ALA A 78 6.34 3.26 -17.71
CA ALA A 78 5.56 2.53 -18.70
C ALA A 78 5.76 3.18 -20.09
N ASN A 79 5.69 2.36 -21.15
CA ASN A 79 5.84 2.82 -22.53
C ASN A 79 4.52 3.31 -23.16
N LYS A 80 3.40 3.08 -22.47
CA LYS A 80 2.05 3.51 -22.84
C LYS A 80 1.22 3.61 -21.56
N ARG A 81 0.03 4.21 -21.65
CA ARG A 81 -0.91 4.23 -20.53
C ARG A 81 -1.42 2.81 -20.25
N GLU A 82 -1.06 2.26 -19.10
CA GLU A 82 -1.38 0.90 -18.69
C GLU A 82 -2.57 0.88 -17.71
N GLY A 83 -2.71 1.88 -16.85
CA GLY A 83 -3.68 1.88 -15.75
C GLY A 83 -3.12 1.27 -14.46
N LEU A 84 -3.81 1.51 -13.34
CA LEU A 84 -3.30 1.24 -11.98
C LEU A 84 -2.84 -0.21 -11.80
N VAL A 85 -3.68 -1.17 -12.22
CA VAL A 85 -3.41 -2.60 -12.06
C VAL A 85 -2.11 -3.00 -12.74
N ARG A 86 -1.98 -2.69 -14.04
CA ARG A 86 -0.80 -3.07 -14.83
C ARG A 86 0.46 -2.30 -14.40
N ALA A 87 0.33 -1.04 -13.98
CA ALA A 87 1.43 -0.29 -13.38
C ALA A 87 1.92 -0.93 -12.06
N ARG A 88 1.00 -1.37 -11.18
CA ARG A 88 1.37 -2.11 -9.97
C ARG A 88 2.04 -3.44 -10.29
N LEU A 89 1.56 -4.18 -11.28
CA LEU A 89 2.19 -5.43 -11.72
C LEU A 89 3.59 -5.21 -12.28
N LEU A 90 3.82 -4.12 -13.02
CA LEU A 90 5.16 -3.74 -13.49
C LEU A 90 6.11 -3.53 -12.31
N GLY A 91 5.67 -2.80 -11.28
CA GLY A 91 6.43 -2.61 -10.05
C GLY A 91 6.67 -3.91 -9.27
N ALA A 92 5.65 -4.76 -9.16
CA ALA A 92 5.75 -6.06 -8.48
C ALA A 92 6.72 -7.01 -9.19
N SER A 93 6.75 -7.01 -10.52
CA SER A 93 7.59 -7.91 -11.32
C SER A 93 9.09 -7.70 -11.12
N VAL A 94 9.50 -6.47 -10.80
CA VAL A 94 10.91 -6.08 -10.61
C VAL A 94 11.31 -5.88 -9.14
N ALA A 95 10.35 -6.12 -8.23
CA ALA A 95 10.54 -6.00 -6.79
C ALA A 95 11.43 -7.12 -6.25
N LYS A 96 12.32 -6.76 -5.33
CA LYS A 96 13.31 -7.66 -4.72
C LYS A 96 12.98 -8.07 -3.29
N GLY A 97 12.08 -7.36 -2.62
CA GLY A 97 11.63 -7.67 -1.27
C GLY A 97 10.82 -8.97 -1.21
N ASP A 98 10.79 -9.57 -0.02
CA ASP A 98 9.98 -10.76 0.27
C ASP A 98 8.49 -10.41 0.33
N VAL A 99 8.19 -9.17 0.74
CA VAL A 99 6.84 -8.58 0.81
C VAL A 99 6.72 -7.47 -0.22
N LEU A 100 5.55 -7.36 -0.84
CA LEU A 100 5.12 -6.22 -1.63
C LEU A 100 4.24 -5.34 -0.75
N THR A 101 4.56 -4.05 -0.65
CA THR A 101 3.72 -3.06 0.01
C THR A 101 3.28 -2.03 -1.02
N PHE A 102 1.99 -2.01 -1.36
CA PHE A 102 1.44 -1.04 -2.29
C PHE A 102 0.96 0.20 -1.52
N LEU A 103 1.29 1.38 -2.05
CA LEU A 103 0.78 2.68 -1.61
C LEU A 103 0.37 3.51 -2.82
N ASP A 104 -0.56 4.43 -2.63
CA ASP A 104 -0.88 5.45 -3.62
C ASP A 104 0.11 6.62 -3.52
N CYS A 105 0.18 7.46 -4.54
CA CYS A 105 1.18 8.52 -4.70
C CYS A 105 0.85 9.84 -3.97
N HIS A 106 -0.08 9.80 -3.03
CA HIS A 106 -0.53 10.92 -2.22
C HIS A 106 -0.88 10.43 -0.79
N CYS A 107 0.06 9.70 -0.19
CA CYS A 107 -0.06 9.16 1.16
C CYS A 107 0.98 9.79 2.09
N GLU A 108 0.66 9.84 3.39
CA GLU A 108 1.62 10.16 4.45
C GLU A 108 1.54 9.04 5.49
N CYS A 109 2.68 8.42 5.77
CA CYS A 109 2.81 7.28 6.67
C CYS A 109 2.93 7.75 8.11
N HIS A 110 2.15 7.13 9.01
CA HIS A 110 2.30 7.34 10.44
C HIS A 110 3.54 6.59 10.97
N GLU A 111 4.18 7.11 12.03
CA GLU A 111 5.24 6.41 12.75
C GLU A 111 4.83 4.98 13.17
N GLY A 112 5.67 4.00 12.87
CA GLY A 112 5.43 2.59 13.18
C GLY A 112 4.36 1.91 12.32
N TRP A 113 4.10 2.42 11.11
CA TRP A 113 3.09 1.87 10.20
C TRP A 113 3.49 0.51 9.60
N LEU A 114 4.79 0.25 9.43
CA LEU A 114 5.28 -0.84 8.58
C LEU A 114 5.45 -2.16 9.35
N GLU A 115 6.03 -2.11 10.55
CA GLU A 115 6.32 -3.27 11.39
C GLU A 115 5.08 -4.14 11.67
N PRO A 116 3.89 -3.58 11.99
CA PRO A 116 2.68 -4.40 12.20
C PRO A 116 2.27 -5.20 10.95
N LEU A 117 2.45 -4.63 9.76
CA LEU A 117 2.10 -5.27 8.49
C LEU A 117 3.05 -6.45 8.23
N LEU A 118 4.35 -6.20 8.33
CA LEU A 118 5.39 -7.21 8.09
C LEU A 118 5.37 -8.30 9.14
N ALA A 119 5.16 -7.95 10.42
CA ALA A 119 5.03 -8.92 11.50
C ALA A 119 3.85 -9.87 11.27
N ARG A 120 2.71 -9.35 10.81
CA ARG A 120 1.55 -10.20 10.55
C ARG A 120 1.78 -11.16 9.38
N ILE A 121 2.47 -10.72 8.33
CA ILE A 121 2.81 -11.58 7.18
C ILE A 121 3.87 -12.61 7.57
N ALA A 122 4.81 -12.26 8.45
CA ALA A 122 5.80 -13.19 8.99
C ALA A 122 5.13 -14.32 9.81
N GLU A 123 4.06 -14.01 10.53
CA GLU A 123 3.25 -15.00 11.27
C GLU A 123 2.39 -15.88 10.34
N GLU A 124 1.86 -15.31 9.26
CA GLU A 124 0.94 -15.96 8.34
C GLU A 124 1.18 -15.46 6.91
N GLU A 125 1.92 -16.23 6.11
CA GLU A 125 2.33 -15.82 4.76
C GLU A 125 1.13 -15.55 3.83
N SER A 126 0.01 -16.25 4.06
CA SER A 126 -1.22 -16.07 3.28
C SER A 126 -2.06 -14.86 3.72
N ALA A 127 -1.61 -14.08 4.72
CA ALA A 127 -2.31 -12.88 5.14
C ALA A 127 -2.01 -11.71 4.19
N VAL A 128 -3.07 -11.15 3.61
CA VAL A 128 -3.03 -9.81 2.99
C VAL A 128 -3.42 -8.79 4.06
N VAL A 129 -2.54 -7.82 4.33
CA VAL A 129 -2.67 -6.93 5.48
C VAL A 129 -2.72 -5.49 5.04
N CYS A 130 -3.80 -4.78 5.39
CA CYS A 130 -3.98 -3.37 5.07
C CYS A 130 -3.72 -2.50 6.30
N PRO A 131 -3.13 -1.30 6.16
CA PRO A 131 -3.18 -0.29 7.21
C PRO A 131 -4.62 0.21 7.41
N VAL A 132 -4.86 0.85 8.54
CA VAL A 132 -6.01 1.76 8.66
C VAL A 132 -5.73 2.95 7.76
N ILE A 133 -6.69 3.31 6.90
CA ILE A 133 -6.54 4.41 5.96
C ILE A 133 -7.24 5.63 6.56
N ASP A 134 -6.44 6.54 7.08
CA ASP A 134 -6.91 7.82 7.59
C ASP A 134 -7.05 8.84 6.46
N VAL A 135 -7.91 9.84 6.67
CA VAL A 135 -8.14 10.90 5.69
C VAL A 135 -7.10 12.00 5.90
N ILE A 136 -6.48 12.45 4.80
CA ILE A 136 -5.83 13.75 4.72
C ILE A 136 -6.77 14.64 3.91
N ASP A 137 -7.25 15.73 4.50
CA ASP A 137 -8.19 16.62 3.83
C ASP A 137 -7.54 17.25 2.58
N TRP A 138 -8.20 17.13 1.43
CA TRP A 138 -7.63 17.55 0.14
C TRP A 138 -7.48 19.06 0.00
N ASN A 139 -8.18 19.85 0.84
CA ASN A 139 -8.16 21.31 0.79
C ASN A 139 -7.24 21.91 1.88
N THR A 140 -7.27 21.37 3.10
CA THR A 140 -6.48 21.89 4.23
C THR A 140 -5.20 21.10 4.50
N PHE A 141 -5.06 19.90 3.93
CA PHE A 141 -4.02 18.91 4.27
C PHE A 141 -4.03 18.51 5.76
N GLU A 142 -5.16 18.69 6.45
CA GLU A 142 -5.32 18.22 7.83
C GLU A 142 -5.35 16.69 7.87
N TYR A 143 -4.51 16.09 8.71
CA TYR A 143 -4.52 14.65 8.96
C TYR A 143 -5.59 14.30 10.02
N LEU A 144 -6.55 13.48 9.62
CA LEU A 144 -7.75 13.12 10.39
C LEU A 144 -7.70 11.70 10.96
N GLY A 145 -6.51 11.24 11.34
CA GLY A 145 -6.35 9.96 12.05
C GLY A 145 -6.89 10.03 13.48
N ASN A 146 -7.42 8.91 13.98
CA ASN A 146 -7.95 8.84 15.34
C ASN A 146 -7.62 7.50 16.03
N ALA A 147 -7.62 7.51 17.36
CA ALA A 147 -7.31 6.34 18.18
C ALA A 147 -8.51 5.37 18.36
N GLY A 148 -9.60 5.61 17.64
CA GLY A 148 -10.82 4.81 17.71
C GLY A 148 -10.67 3.44 17.06
N GLU A 149 -11.75 2.66 17.13
CA GLU A 149 -11.84 1.44 16.34
C GLU A 149 -12.04 1.82 14.86
N PRO A 150 -11.22 1.30 13.94
CA PRO A 150 -11.33 1.67 12.53
C PRO A 150 -12.56 1.02 11.90
N GLN A 151 -12.99 1.61 10.79
CA GLN A 151 -13.92 0.96 9.88
C GLN A 151 -13.22 -0.15 9.10
N ILE A 152 -13.99 -1.15 8.67
CA ILE A 152 -13.53 -2.23 7.79
C ILE A 152 -14.25 -2.15 6.44
N GLY A 153 -13.67 -2.78 5.42
CA GLY A 153 -14.20 -2.79 4.07
C GLY A 153 -15.33 -3.81 3.87
N GLY A 154 -16.34 -3.41 3.12
CA GLY A 154 -17.35 -4.28 2.54
C GLY A 154 -17.71 -3.84 1.12
N PHE A 155 -18.88 -4.26 0.66
CA PHE A 155 -19.42 -3.86 -0.63
C PHE A 155 -20.94 -3.91 -0.61
N ASP A 156 -21.58 -3.17 -1.51
CA ASP A 156 -23.02 -3.28 -1.76
C ASP A 156 -23.34 -4.10 -3.02
N TRP A 157 -24.62 -4.38 -3.26
CA TRP A 157 -25.06 -5.18 -4.43
C TRP A 157 -24.86 -4.51 -5.80
N ARG A 158 -24.35 -3.27 -5.83
CA ARG A 158 -23.90 -2.60 -7.05
C ARG A 158 -22.41 -2.87 -7.32
N LEU A 159 -21.76 -3.67 -6.47
CA LEU A 159 -20.32 -3.93 -6.44
C LEU A 159 -19.50 -2.66 -6.23
N VAL A 160 -19.97 -1.80 -5.34
CA VAL A 160 -19.24 -0.60 -4.89
C VAL A 160 -18.70 -0.85 -3.49
N PHE A 161 -17.42 -0.52 -3.27
CA PHE A 161 -16.78 -0.59 -1.96
C PHE A 161 -17.47 0.34 -0.95
N THR A 162 -17.67 -0.14 0.27
CA THR A 162 -18.28 0.63 1.36
C THR A 162 -17.57 0.38 2.68
N TRP A 163 -17.50 1.42 3.53
CA TRP A 163 -16.98 1.29 4.88
C TRP A 163 -18.07 0.88 5.87
N HIS A 164 -17.73 -0.01 6.80
CA HIS A 164 -18.63 -0.48 7.85
C HIS A 164 -17.94 -0.50 9.22
N THR A 165 -18.72 -0.34 10.28
CA THR A 165 -18.24 -0.59 11.64
C THR A 165 -17.88 -2.07 11.81
N THR A 166 -16.83 -2.35 12.59
CA THR A 166 -16.45 -3.72 12.94
C THR A 166 -17.60 -4.40 13.69
N PRO A 167 -18.11 -5.57 13.23
CA PRO A 167 -19.24 -6.23 13.86
C PRO A 167 -18.84 -6.83 15.22
N GLU A 168 -19.80 -6.94 16.15
CA GLU A 168 -19.56 -7.41 17.52
C GLU A 168 -18.86 -8.79 17.58
N ARG A 169 -19.16 -9.68 16.62
CA ARG A 169 -18.49 -10.98 16.49
C ARG A 169 -16.96 -10.86 16.35
N GLU A 170 -16.50 -9.88 15.58
CA GLU A 170 -15.08 -9.66 15.30
C GLU A 170 -14.43 -8.89 16.44
N GLN A 171 -15.17 -7.98 17.08
CA GLN A 171 -14.72 -7.32 18.31
C GLN A 171 -14.46 -8.35 19.43
N LYS A 172 -15.39 -9.31 19.64
CA LYS A 172 -15.26 -10.38 20.65
C LYS A 172 -14.16 -11.40 20.35
N ARG A 173 -13.81 -11.60 19.07
CA ARG A 173 -12.73 -12.51 18.66
C ARG A 173 -11.35 -11.99 19.07
N ARG A 174 -11.16 -10.67 19.05
CA ARG A 174 -9.87 -10.02 19.36
C ARG A 174 -9.63 -9.98 20.86
N LYS A 175 -8.38 -10.17 21.26
CA LYS A 175 -7.96 -10.10 22.68
C LYS A 175 -7.49 -8.69 23.04
N SER A 176 -7.00 -7.94 22.06
CA SER A 176 -6.53 -6.57 22.20
C SER A 176 -7.10 -5.68 21.09
N LYS A 177 -7.25 -4.39 21.38
CA LYS A 177 -7.57 -3.36 20.38
C LYS A 177 -6.53 -3.23 19.27
N THR A 178 -5.31 -3.73 19.51
CA THR A 178 -4.19 -3.73 18.55
C THR A 178 -4.09 -5.02 17.74
N ASP A 179 -4.98 -5.99 17.97
CA ASP A 179 -5.01 -7.20 17.16
C ASP A 179 -5.61 -6.89 15.79
N VAL A 180 -5.13 -7.62 14.77
CA VAL A 180 -5.63 -7.55 13.40
C VAL A 180 -7.15 -7.76 13.34
N ILE A 181 -7.80 -7.06 12.43
CA ILE A 181 -9.25 -7.13 12.19
C ILE A 181 -9.47 -7.84 10.86
N ARG A 182 -10.32 -8.87 10.85
CA ARG A 182 -10.75 -9.50 9.59
C ARG A 182 -11.70 -8.55 8.84
N SER A 183 -11.33 -8.17 7.63
CA SER A 183 -12.11 -7.30 6.75
C SER A 183 -12.65 -8.10 5.56
N PRO A 184 -13.96 -8.06 5.26
CA PRO A 184 -14.54 -8.70 4.08
C PRO A 184 -13.92 -8.25 2.76
N THR A 185 -13.61 -6.96 2.62
CA THR A 185 -12.95 -6.41 1.42
C THR A 185 -11.87 -5.40 1.79
N MET A 186 -11.02 -5.05 0.83
CA MET A 186 -10.04 -3.97 0.94
C MET A 186 -10.44 -2.75 0.12
N ALA A 187 -9.99 -1.56 0.54
CA ALA A 187 -10.12 -0.34 -0.26
C ALA A 187 -9.31 -0.43 -1.57
N GLY A 188 -8.21 -1.21 -1.56
CA GLY A 188 -7.43 -1.56 -2.75
C GLY A 188 -6.20 -0.70 -3.01
N GLY A 189 -6.13 0.49 -2.42
CA GLY A 189 -5.00 1.42 -2.55
C GLY A 189 -3.73 0.99 -1.80
N LEU A 190 -3.92 0.57 -0.54
CA LEU A 190 -2.85 0.40 0.43
C LEU A 190 -2.94 -0.99 1.08
N PHE A 191 -1.93 -1.83 0.86
CA PHE A 191 -1.82 -3.15 1.50
C PHE A 191 -0.41 -3.74 1.37
N SER A 192 -0.12 -4.73 2.21
CA SER A 192 1.08 -5.56 2.13
C SER A 192 0.71 -7.03 1.94
N VAL A 193 1.52 -7.76 1.16
CA VAL A 193 1.31 -9.17 0.86
C VAL A 193 2.67 -9.86 0.60
N SER A 194 2.83 -11.12 1.00
CA SER A 194 3.99 -11.92 0.56
C SER A 194 4.07 -11.93 -0.96
N LYS A 195 5.23 -11.62 -1.52
CA LYS A 195 5.42 -11.62 -2.98
C LYS A 195 5.09 -12.99 -3.58
N LYS A 196 5.54 -14.07 -2.91
CA LYS A 196 5.25 -15.44 -3.34
C LYS A 196 3.76 -15.76 -3.29
N TYR A 197 3.07 -15.31 -2.24
CA TYR A 197 1.63 -15.52 -2.12
C TYR A 197 0.84 -14.69 -3.14
N PHE A 198 1.28 -13.46 -3.42
CA PHE A 198 0.71 -12.62 -4.47
C PHE A 198 0.81 -13.29 -5.85
N ASP A 199 1.98 -13.84 -6.18
CA ASP A 199 2.19 -14.61 -7.41
C ASP A 199 1.34 -15.89 -7.43
N TYR A 200 1.29 -16.63 -6.30
CA TYR A 200 0.48 -17.85 -6.16
C TYR A 200 -1.02 -17.62 -6.39
N LEU A 201 -1.56 -16.52 -5.87
CA LEU A 201 -2.97 -16.15 -6.07
C LEU A 201 -3.27 -15.79 -7.53
N GLY A 202 -2.26 -15.56 -8.37
CA GLY A 202 -2.43 -15.06 -9.74
C GLY A 202 -2.37 -13.54 -9.84
N SER A 203 -1.77 -12.85 -8.86
CA SER A 203 -1.56 -11.40 -8.86
C SER A 203 -2.87 -10.60 -9.04
N TYR A 204 -3.01 -9.81 -10.10
CA TYR A 204 -4.27 -9.17 -10.51
C TYR A 204 -4.72 -9.69 -11.88
N ASP A 205 -6.03 -9.62 -12.14
CA ASP A 205 -6.56 -9.81 -13.49
C ASP A 205 -6.09 -8.70 -14.43
N THR A 206 -5.22 -9.06 -15.39
CA THR A 206 -4.66 -8.13 -16.38
C THR A 206 -5.69 -7.59 -17.38
N GLY A 207 -6.88 -8.18 -17.44
CA GLY A 207 -8.02 -7.72 -18.23
C GLY A 207 -8.72 -6.50 -17.65
N MET A 208 -8.45 -6.13 -16.40
CA MET A 208 -8.95 -4.89 -15.82
C MET A 208 -8.25 -3.67 -16.43
N GLU A 209 -9.02 -2.64 -16.75
CA GLU A 209 -8.53 -1.43 -17.40
C GLU A 209 -8.70 -0.20 -16.52
N VAL A 210 -7.67 0.66 -16.52
CA VAL A 210 -7.64 1.97 -15.86
C VAL A 210 -7.77 1.91 -14.32
N TRP A 211 -8.97 1.73 -13.79
CA TRP A 211 -9.28 1.75 -12.36
C TRP A 211 -10.67 1.15 -12.06
N GLY A 212 -10.79 0.44 -10.94
CA GLY A 212 -12.06 0.05 -10.34
C GLY A 212 -12.33 -1.45 -10.43
N GLY A 213 -12.81 -2.02 -9.32
CA GLY A 213 -13.21 -3.43 -9.22
C GLY A 213 -12.07 -4.38 -8.86
N GLU A 214 -10.81 -3.99 -9.06
CA GLU A 214 -9.65 -4.83 -8.73
C GLU A 214 -9.54 -5.12 -7.24
N ASN A 215 -9.97 -4.16 -6.41
CA ASN A 215 -9.97 -4.30 -4.97
C ASN A 215 -11.01 -5.33 -4.51
N LEU A 216 -12.18 -5.38 -5.14
CA LEU A 216 -13.22 -6.35 -4.82
C LEU A 216 -12.88 -7.75 -5.36
N GLU A 217 -12.41 -7.83 -6.61
CA GLU A 217 -11.99 -9.10 -7.22
C GLU A 217 -10.89 -9.76 -6.39
N PHE A 218 -9.85 -8.99 -6.03
CA PHE A 218 -8.76 -9.51 -5.21
C PHE A 218 -9.24 -9.88 -3.80
N SER A 219 -10.16 -9.11 -3.20
CA SER A 219 -10.77 -9.46 -1.91
C SER A 219 -11.55 -10.77 -1.93
N PHE A 220 -12.24 -11.09 -3.03
CA PHE A 220 -13.00 -12.33 -3.15
C PHE A 220 -12.12 -13.55 -3.45
N ARG A 221 -10.96 -13.31 -4.08
CA ARG A 221 -10.00 -14.36 -4.45
C ARG A 221 -9.12 -14.80 -3.28
N VAL A 222 -8.74 -13.87 -2.40
CA VAL A 222 -8.00 -14.13 -1.15
C VAL A 222 -8.86 -14.96 -0.17
#